data_AF-A0A2V9H4G2-F1
#
_entry.id   AF-A0A2V9H4G2-F1
#
_cell.length_a   1.000
_cell.length_b   1.000
_cell.length_c   1.000
_cell.angle_alpha   90.00
_cell.angle_beta   90.00
_cell.angle_gamma   90.00
#
_symmetry.space_group_name_H-M   'P 1'
#
loop_
_entity.id
_entity.type
_entity.pdbx_description
1 polymer ?
#
loop_
_entity_poly.entity_id
_entity_poly.type
_entity_poly.pdbx_seq_one_letter_code
_entity_poly.pdbx_strand_id
1 'polypeptide(L)'
;MPSEIIAALRQQFRKKFRSIDNCRNLDENVLKPWLYCEDDISIGKVYCSQKGWFVAEMKRAEYRSDGPIEGGGPFDAQWYVVEPTGAIRFLDSGMRLVDAGDYDRDGKSELLFSINRYGIGGYELFLR
;
A
#
# COMPACT_ATOMS: atom_id res chain seq x y z
N MET A 1 -15.70 -4.00 -0.81
CA MET A 1 -15.39 -2.61 -1.21
C MET A 1 -16.01 -2.38 -2.59
N PRO A 2 -16.67 -1.23 -2.84
CA PRO A 2 -17.25 -0.91 -4.15
C PRO A 2 -16.22 -0.85 -5.29
N SER A 3 -16.63 -1.18 -6.51
CA SER A 3 -15.79 -1.24 -7.71
C SER A 3 -15.14 0.11 -8.06
N GLU A 4 -15.87 1.19 -7.88
CA GLU A 4 -15.44 2.56 -8.13
C GLU A 4 -14.29 2.96 -7.19
N ILE A 5 -14.31 2.51 -5.94
CA ILE A 5 -13.20 2.74 -4.99
C ILE A 5 -11.97 1.93 -5.41
N ILE A 6 -12.16 0.69 -5.87
CA ILE A 6 -11.06 -0.15 -6.38
C ILE A 6 -10.37 0.53 -7.57
N ALA A 7 -11.15 1.04 -8.53
CA ALA A 7 -10.62 1.76 -9.69
C ALA A 7 -9.87 3.05 -9.26
N ALA A 8 -10.46 3.84 -8.36
CA ALA A 8 -9.83 5.06 -7.85
C ALA A 8 -8.51 4.78 -7.09
N LEU A 9 -8.47 3.70 -6.29
CA LEU A 9 -7.24 3.25 -5.61
C LEU A 9 -6.15 2.86 -6.61
N ARG A 10 -6.48 2.09 -7.65
CA ARG A 10 -5.55 1.73 -8.73
C ARG A 10 -5.01 2.96 -9.45
N GLN A 11 -5.86 3.95 -9.74
CA GLN A 11 -5.42 5.21 -10.32
C GLN A 11 -4.45 5.98 -9.40
N GLN A 12 -4.73 6.04 -8.09
CA GLN A 12 -3.82 6.70 -7.13
C GLN A 12 -2.47 6.00 -7.04
N PHE A 13 -2.46 4.67 -7.02
CA PHE A 13 -1.23 3.88 -7.06
C PHE A 13 -0.45 4.15 -8.36
N ARG A 14 -1.11 4.11 -9.52
CA ARG A 14 -0.48 4.36 -10.83
C ARG A 14 0.08 5.78 -10.91
N LYS A 15 -0.61 6.76 -10.32
CA LYS A 15 -0.16 8.17 -10.26
C LYS A 15 1.12 8.32 -9.43
N LYS A 16 1.26 7.57 -8.33
CA LYS A 16 2.46 7.54 -7.48
C LYS A 16 3.63 6.83 -8.19
N PHE A 17 3.36 5.70 -8.84
CA PHE A 17 4.38 4.87 -9.50
C PHE A 17 4.25 4.91 -11.03
N ARG A 18 4.45 6.08 -11.66
CA ARG A 18 4.24 6.25 -13.12
C ARG A 18 5.14 5.36 -13.97
N SER A 19 6.34 5.09 -13.50
CA SER A 19 7.27 4.13 -14.06
C SER A 19 7.74 3.22 -12.94
N ILE A 20 7.92 1.94 -13.26
CA ILE A 20 8.53 0.97 -12.35
C ILE A 20 9.62 0.26 -13.13
N ASP A 21 10.66 -0.17 -12.44
CA ASP A 21 11.70 -1.02 -13.00
C ASP A 21 11.55 -2.43 -12.45
N ASN A 22 11.83 -3.42 -13.29
CA ASN A 22 11.84 -4.83 -12.90
C ASN A 22 12.87 -5.58 -13.74
N CYS A 23 13.24 -6.79 -13.31
CA CYS A 23 14.07 -7.67 -14.12
C CYS A 23 13.22 -8.57 -15.02
N ARG A 24 13.82 -8.99 -16.14
CA ARG A 24 13.21 -9.98 -17.03
C ARG A 24 13.18 -11.37 -16.37
N ASN A 25 14.28 -11.75 -15.74
CA ASN A 25 14.48 -12.98 -15.00
C ASN A 25 15.60 -12.79 -13.95
N LEU A 26 15.72 -13.77 -13.06
CA LEU A 26 16.70 -13.78 -11.98
C LEU A 26 18.14 -13.84 -12.49
N ASP A 27 18.38 -14.53 -13.61
CA ASP A 27 19.73 -14.74 -14.14
C ASP A 27 20.36 -13.46 -14.72
N GLU A 28 19.56 -12.65 -15.43
CA GLU A 28 20.03 -11.39 -16.02
C GLU A 28 20.22 -10.32 -14.93
N ASN A 29 19.30 -10.26 -13.97
CA ASN A 29 19.29 -9.30 -12.85
C ASN A 29 19.57 -7.83 -13.20
N VAL A 30 19.22 -7.39 -14.41
CA VAL A 30 19.34 -5.99 -14.84
C VAL A 30 17.96 -5.33 -14.81
N LEU A 31 17.83 -4.27 -14.02
CA LEU A 31 16.61 -3.46 -13.94
C LEU A 31 16.35 -2.76 -15.27
N LYS A 32 15.11 -2.89 -15.76
CA LYS A 32 14.64 -2.24 -16.98
C LYS A 32 13.26 -1.64 -16.75
N PRO A 33 12.90 -0.56 -17.48
CA PRO A 33 11.55 -0.01 -17.45
C PRO A 33 10.52 -1.09 -17.74
N TRP A 34 9.56 -1.23 -16.84
CA TRP A 34 8.53 -2.25 -16.92
C TRP A 34 7.16 -1.59 -17.11
N LEU A 35 6.50 -1.95 -18.21
CA LEU A 35 5.15 -1.48 -18.49
C LEU A 35 4.15 -2.26 -17.66
N TYR A 36 3.21 -1.56 -17.06
CA TYR A 36 2.11 -2.15 -16.32
C TYR A 36 0.85 -1.29 -16.40
N CYS A 37 -0.32 -1.93 -16.31
CA CYS A 37 -1.63 -1.30 -16.31
C CYS A 37 -2.24 -1.25 -14.90
N GLU A 38 -3.49 -0.84 -14.78
CA GLU A 38 -4.18 -0.80 -13.49
C GLU A 38 -4.59 -2.19 -12.98
N ASP A 39 -4.90 -3.11 -13.89
CA ASP A 39 -5.28 -4.50 -13.55
C ASP A 39 -4.12 -5.32 -13.01
N ASP A 40 -2.91 -4.89 -13.33
CA ASP A 40 -1.65 -5.36 -12.79
C ASP A 40 -1.46 -5.02 -11.30
N ILE A 41 -2.22 -4.07 -10.77
CA ILE A 41 -2.12 -3.63 -9.37
C ILE A 41 -3.04 -4.51 -8.52
N SER A 42 -2.43 -5.27 -7.61
CA SER A 42 -3.13 -6.12 -6.68
C SER A 42 -3.60 -5.33 -5.45
N ILE A 43 -4.81 -5.64 -5.00
CA ILE A 43 -5.32 -5.23 -3.69
C ILE A 43 -5.19 -6.45 -2.78
N GLY A 44 -4.40 -6.31 -1.73
CA GLY A 44 -4.17 -7.34 -0.73
C GLY A 44 -5.23 -7.27 0.36
N LYS A 45 -4.80 -6.97 1.59
CA LYS A 45 -5.69 -6.84 2.73
C LYS A 45 -6.57 -5.59 2.63
N VAL A 46 -7.82 -5.73 3.05
CA VAL A 46 -8.78 -4.64 3.12
C VAL A 46 -9.53 -4.72 4.44
N TYR A 47 -9.65 -3.60 5.12
CA TYR A 47 -10.48 -3.43 6.31
C TYR A 47 -11.52 -2.37 6.06
N CYS A 48 -12.70 -2.54 6.66
CA CYS A 48 -13.83 -1.64 6.52
C CYS A 48 -14.38 -1.29 7.90
N SER A 49 -14.72 -0.02 8.12
CA SER A 49 -15.47 0.39 9.31
C SER A 49 -16.97 0.48 9.02
N GLN A 50 -17.79 0.38 10.06
CA GLN A 50 -19.25 0.60 9.94
C GLN A 50 -19.61 2.02 9.47
N LYS A 51 -18.67 2.98 9.59
CA LYS A 51 -18.85 4.37 9.17
C LYS A 51 -18.41 4.62 7.72
N GLY A 52 -18.11 3.57 6.94
CA GLY A 52 -17.75 3.68 5.52
C GLY A 52 -16.27 4.00 5.26
N TRP A 53 -15.39 3.80 6.25
CA TRP A 53 -13.94 3.91 6.03
C TRP A 53 -13.39 2.64 5.42
N PHE A 54 -12.42 2.76 4.52
CA PHE A 54 -11.62 1.62 4.08
C PHE A 54 -10.14 1.86 4.35
N VAL A 55 -9.43 0.78 4.73
CA VAL A 55 -7.97 0.74 4.77
C VAL A 55 -7.55 -0.39 3.85
N ALA A 56 -6.76 -0.10 2.82
CA ALA A 56 -6.42 -1.04 1.76
C ALA A 56 -4.92 -1.13 1.55
N GLU A 57 -4.42 -2.35 1.46
CA GLU A 57 -3.07 -2.68 1.02
C GLU A 57 -3.06 -2.85 -0.49
N MET A 58 -2.13 -2.18 -1.16
CA MET A 58 -1.90 -2.28 -2.59
C MET A 58 -0.46 -2.66 -2.88
N LYS A 59 -0.22 -3.46 -3.92
CA LYS A 59 1.14 -3.72 -4.43
C LYS A 59 1.09 -4.17 -5.88
N ARG A 60 2.19 -3.97 -6.60
CA ARG A 60 2.40 -4.64 -7.88
C ARG A 60 2.70 -6.11 -7.63
N ALA A 61 2.03 -6.98 -8.37
CA ALA A 61 2.35 -8.40 -8.37
C ALA A 61 3.74 -8.65 -8.99
N GLU A 62 4.50 -9.57 -8.39
CA GLU A 62 5.76 -10.14 -8.90
C GLU A 62 6.95 -9.17 -9.07
N TYR A 63 7.84 -9.20 -8.08
CA TYR A 63 9.22 -8.73 -8.23
C TYR A 63 10.09 -9.87 -8.79
N ARG A 64 10.90 -9.60 -9.82
CA ARG A 64 11.60 -10.64 -10.60
C ARG A 64 13.13 -10.54 -10.57
N SER A 65 13.67 -9.57 -9.86
CA SER A 65 15.12 -9.40 -9.67
C SER A 65 15.62 -10.29 -8.54
N ASP A 66 16.91 -10.64 -8.58
CA ASP A 66 17.59 -11.26 -7.45
C ASP A 66 18.07 -10.15 -6.50
N GLY A 67 17.48 -10.12 -5.30
CA GLY A 67 17.76 -9.12 -4.28
C GLY A 67 16.54 -8.73 -3.45
N PRO A 68 16.74 -8.04 -2.31
CA PRO A 68 15.64 -7.52 -1.53
C PRO A 68 14.94 -6.39 -2.29
N ILE A 69 13.62 -6.30 -2.17
CA ILE A 69 12.88 -5.11 -2.60
C ILE A 69 13.37 -3.93 -1.75
N GLU A 70 13.77 -2.84 -2.39
CA GLU A 70 14.11 -1.61 -1.69
C GLU A 70 12.88 -1.07 -0.96
N GLY A 71 13.03 -0.81 0.33
CA GLY A 71 11.94 -0.45 1.22
C GLY A 71 11.14 0.76 0.74
N GLY A 72 9.89 0.51 0.38
CA GLY A 72 8.87 1.48 0.03
C GLY A 72 8.49 1.53 -1.46
N GLY A 73 9.10 0.67 -2.29
CA GLY A 73 8.83 0.58 -3.72
C GLY A 73 7.46 -0.01 -4.08
N PRO A 74 7.06 -0.01 -5.37
CA PRO A 74 5.76 -0.49 -5.84
C PRO A 74 5.48 -1.98 -5.55
N PHE A 75 6.52 -2.76 -5.23
CA PHE A 75 6.42 -4.18 -4.89
C PHE A 75 6.20 -4.42 -3.38
N ASP A 76 6.44 -3.41 -2.55
CA ASP A 76 6.09 -3.44 -1.12
C ASP A 76 4.62 -3.13 -0.90
N ALA A 77 4.12 -3.54 0.27
CA ALA A 77 2.80 -3.15 0.75
C ALA A 77 2.68 -1.62 0.81
N GLN A 78 1.79 -1.05 0.00
CA GLN A 78 1.42 0.36 0.00
C GLN A 78 0.06 0.51 0.68
N TRP A 79 -0.04 1.26 1.76
CA TRP A 79 -1.28 1.43 2.51
C TRP A 79 -1.99 2.73 2.15
N TYR A 80 -3.28 2.62 1.89
CA TYR A 80 -4.16 3.73 1.61
C TYR A 80 -5.37 3.71 2.55
N VAL A 81 -5.84 4.88 2.92
CA VAL A 81 -7.12 5.07 3.60
C VAL A 81 -8.10 5.75 2.63
N VAL A 82 -9.35 5.27 2.65
CA VAL A 82 -10.46 5.84 1.90
C VAL A 82 -11.49 6.34 2.88
N GLU A 83 -11.83 7.62 2.75
CA GLU A 83 -12.83 8.29 3.55
C GLU A 83 -14.25 7.97 3.03
N PRO A 84 -15.31 8.10 3.84
CA PRO A 84 -16.70 7.91 3.42
C PRO A 84 -17.13 8.85 2.30
N THR A 85 -16.44 9.99 2.17
CA THR A 85 -16.62 10.96 1.07
C THR A 85 -16.00 10.48 -0.24
N GLY A 86 -15.24 9.38 -0.23
CA GLY A 86 -14.48 8.86 -1.37
C GLY A 86 -13.07 9.46 -1.50
N ALA A 87 -12.66 10.38 -0.61
CA ALA A 87 -11.30 10.90 -0.61
C ALA A 87 -10.30 9.77 -0.28
N ILE A 88 -9.17 9.73 -1.00
CA ILE A 88 -8.13 8.71 -0.84
C ILE A 88 -6.85 9.39 -0.36
N ARG A 89 -6.26 8.85 0.70
CA ARG A 89 -4.94 9.27 1.21
C ARG A 89 -3.99 8.08 1.25
N PHE A 90 -2.76 8.31 0.82
CA PHE A 90 -1.66 7.39 1.08
C PHE A 90 -1.23 7.54 2.55
N LEU A 91 -1.07 6.43 3.26
CA LEU A 91 -0.55 6.41 4.63
C LEU A 91 0.97 6.28 4.58
N ASP A 92 1.46 5.06 4.38
CA ASP A 92 2.87 4.79 4.09
C ASP A 92 3.04 3.40 3.46
N SER A 93 4.29 2.99 3.22
CA SER A 93 4.67 1.71 2.63
C SER A 93 5.56 0.86 3.53
N GLY A 94 5.74 -0.42 3.20
CA GLY A 94 6.60 -1.31 4.00
C GLY A 94 6.14 -1.43 5.45
N MET A 95 4.82 -1.46 5.65
CA MET A 95 4.19 -1.59 6.96
C MET A 95 3.18 -2.73 6.96
N ARG A 96 2.84 -3.21 8.14
CA ARG A 96 1.74 -4.15 8.37
C ARG A 96 0.78 -3.52 9.37
N LEU A 97 -0.51 -3.46 9.02
CA LEU A 97 -1.54 -3.08 9.99
C LEU A 97 -1.57 -4.12 11.11
N VAL A 98 -1.45 -3.63 12.34
CA VAL A 98 -1.46 -4.43 13.58
C VAL A 98 -2.84 -4.36 14.22
N ASP A 99 -3.36 -3.15 14.41
CA ASP A 99 -4.61 -2.93 15.12
C ASP A 99 -5.28 -1.60 14.74
N ALA A 100 -6.54 -1.44 15.13
CA ALA A 100 -7.28 -0.19 15.08
C ALA A 100 -8.09 0.01 16.37
N GLY A 101 -7.92 1.16 17.02
CA GLY A 101 -8.53 1.43 18.32
C GLY A 101 -8.48 2.91 18.69
N ASP A 102 -9.27 3.31 19.69
CA ASP A 102 -9.29 4.66 20.25
C ASP A 102 -8.21 4.78 21.34
N TYR A 103 -7.01 5.15 20.92
CA TYR A 103 -5.82 5.19 21.76
C TYR A 103 -5.64 6.53 22.47
N ASP A 104 -6.22 7.60 21.93
CA ASP A 104 -6.18 8.95 22.53
C ASP A 104 -7.46 9.35 23.28
N ARG A 105 -8.50 8.53 23.21
CA ARG A 105 -9.81 8.69 23.88
C ARG A 105 -10.67 9.82 23.30
N ASP A 106 -10.50 10.15 22.02
CA ASP A 106 -11.33 11.16 21.35
C ASP A 106 -12.64 10.60 20.77
N GLY A 107 -12.88 9.28 20.87
CA GLY A 107 -14.05 8.60 20.34
C GLY A 107 -13.93 8.20 18.86
N LYS A 108 -12.76 8.37 18.26
CA LYS A 108 -12.40 7.87 16.93
C LYS A 108 -11.36 6.76 17.08
N SER A 109 -11.12 6.03 15.99
CA SER A 109 -10.13 4.97 15.99
C SER A 109 -8.92 5.41 15.18
N GLU A 110 -7.75 5.18 15.74
CA GLU A 110 -6.46 5.35 15.11
C GLU A 110 -6.01 4.01 14.53
N LEU A 111 -5.07 4.06 13.58
CA LEU A 111 -4.50 2.89 12.95
C LEU A 111 -3.08 2.67 13.45
N LEU A 112 -2.82 1.50 14.02
CA LEU A 112 -1.50 1.09 14.47
C LEU A 112 -0.84 0.19 13.43
N PHE A 113 0.32 0.61 12.94
CA PHE A 113 1.12 -0.15 12.01
C PHE A 113 2.46 -0.57 12.64
N SER A 114 2.91 -1.78 12.34
CA SER A 114 4.31 -2.16 12.54
C SER A 114 5.08 -1.84 11.26
N ILE A 115 6.20 -1.13 11.40
CA ILE A 115 7.11 -0.84 10.30
C ILE A 115 7.97 -2.07 10.05
N ASN A 116 8.01 -2.51 8.80
CA ASN A 116 8.87 -3.59 8.32
C ASN A 116 9.59 -3.12 7.04
N ARG A 117 10.60 -2.27 7.23
CA ARG A 117 11.43 -1.73 6.14
C ARG A 117 12.88 -2.17 6.34
N TYR A 118 13.64 -2.14 5.24
CA TYR A 118 15.05 -2.52 5.26
C TYR A 118 15.85 -1.67 6.28
N GLY A 119 16.29 -2.30 7.38
CA GLY A 119 17.05 -1.65 8.44
C GLY A 119 16.25 -0.70 9.36
N ILE A 120 14.93 -0.59 9.18
CA ILE A 120 14.07 0.29 9.96
C ILE A 120 12.87 -0.53 10.47
N GLY A 121 12.80 -0.71 11.79
CA GLY A 121 11.69 -1.32 12.49
C GLY A 121 11.06 -0.36 13.50
N GLY A 122 9.87 -0.71 14.01
CA GLY A 122 9.16 0.08 15.00
C GLY A 122 7.65 0.05 14.78
N TYR A 123 6.95 1.00 15.39
CA TYR A 123 5.51 1.16 15.24
C TYR A 123 5.19 2.62 14.89
N GLU A 124 4.18 2.80 14.05
CA GLU A 124 3.66 4.12 13.68
C GLU A 124 2.16 4.16 13.92
N LEU A 125 1.70 5.25 14.55
CA LEU A 125 0.30 5.52 14.85
C LEU A 125 -0.19 6.64 13.94
N PHE A 126 -1.17 6.34 13.09
CA PHE A 126 -1.77 7.33 12.20
C PHE A 126 -3.02 7.91 12.84
N LEU A 127 -2.96 9.21 13.12
CA LEU A 127 -4.10 10.04 13.49
C LEU A 127 -4.82 10.53 12.23
N ARG A 128 -6.09 10.87 12.38
CA ARG A 128 -6.98 11.07 11.23
C ARG A 128 -7.08 12.50 10.76
#